data_AF-A0A3R8TNE0-F1
#
_entry.id   AF-A0A3R8TNE0-F1
#
_cell.length_a   1.000
_cell.length_b   1.000
_cell.length_c   1.000
_cell.angle_alpha   90.00
_cell.angle_beta   90.00
_cell.angle_gamma   90.00
#
_symmetry.space_group_name_H-M   'P 1'
#
loop_
_entity.id
_entity.type
_entity.pdbx_description
1 polymer ?
#
loop_
_entity_poly.entity_id
_entity_poly.type
_entity_poly.pdbx_seq_one_letter_code
_entity_poly.pdbx_strand_id
1 'polypeptide(L)'
;MKYTAKQIENAKKAYNAMLVIRTVESYEPQYIGYAAAEQRCEFHNNIVKNILAGDKELEKEWKLFFLKEEVKADRKSAESKAKLQANKEASTDILSPIKSLKKLGEFGKWLNTSGNPFRKEHFSKKYTQASVSAFLETL
;
A
#
# COMPACT_ATOMS: atom_id res chain seq x y z
N MET A 1 19.87 -13.63 5.19
CA MET A 1 18.69 -12.81 5.56
C MET A 1 17.89 -13.57 6.59
N LYS A 2 17.53 -12.98 7.74
CA LYS A 2 16.68 -13.64 8.74
C LYS A 2 15.25 -13.09 8.60
N TYR A 3 14.28 -13.97 8.37
CA TYR A 3 12.86 -13.61 8.27
C TYR A 3 12.22 -13.62 9.67
N THR A 4 11.28 -12.72 9.91
CA THR A 4 10.50 -12.73 11.15
C THR A 4 9.46 -13.86 11.13
N ALA A 5 9.02 -14.32 12.31
CA ALA A 5 7.97 -15.34 12.39
C ALA A 5 6.69 -14.92 11.65
N LYS A 6 6.32 -13.64 11.77
CA LYS A 6 5.16 -13.06 11.08
C LYS A 6 5.30 -13.10 9.55
N GLN A 7 6.47 -12.72 9.02
CA GLN A 7 6.74 -12.80 7.58
C GLN A 7 6.63 -14.23 7.06
N ILE A 8 7.15 -15.20 7.82
CA ILE A 8 7.07 -16.61 7.46
C ILE A 8 5.62 -17.09 7.45
N GLU A 9 4.82 -16.75 8.47
CA GLU A 9 3.43 -17.17 8.58
C GLU A 9 2.56 -16.57 7.47
N ASN A 10 2.71 -15.27 7.20
CA ASN A 10 2.02 -14.60 6.10
C ASN A 10 2.40 -15.19 4.74
N ALA A 11 3.70 -15.40 4.49
CA ALA A 11 4.17 -16.00 3.25
C ALA A 11 3.62 -17.41 3.05
N LYS A 12 3.54 -18.23 4.12
CA LYS A 12 2.89 -19.55 4.07
C LYS A 12 1.41 -19.45 3.71
N LYS A 13 0.69 -18.52 4.33
CA LYS A 13 -0.73 -18.29 4.05
C LYS A 13 -0.94 -17.87 2.58
N ALA A 14 -0.13 -16.94 2.07
CA ALA A 14 -0.20 -16.48 0.69
C ALA A 14 0.14 -17.60 -0.31
N TYR A 15 1.18 -18.37 -0.03
CA TYR A 15 1.56 -19.55 -0.82
C TYR A 15 0.42 -20.58 -0.87
N ASN A 16 -0.15 -20.95 0.27
CA ASN A 16 -1.26 -21.90 0.31
C ASN A 16 -2.52 -21.38 -0.42
N ALA A 17 -2.79 -20.08 -0.36
CA ALA A 17 -3.90 -19.47 -1.11
C ALA A 17 -3.68 -19.46 -2.63
N MET A 18 -2.42 -19.50 -3.07
CA MET A 18 -2.03 -19.56 -4.48
C MET A 18 -2.20 -20.97 -5.07
N LEU A 19 -2.08 -22.03 -4.26
CA LEU A 19 -2.20 -23.45 -4.69
C LEU A 19 -3.64 -23.90 -5.04
N VAL A 20 -4.46 -22.99 -5.56
CA VAL A 20 -5.83 -23.25 -5.99
C VAL A 20 -5.91 -23.02 -7.49
N ILE A 21 -6.44 -24.00 -8.23
CA ILE A 21 -6.75 -23.87 -9.64
C ILE A 21 -7.86 -22.83 -9.82
N ARG A 22 -7.66 -21.91 -10.76
CA ARG A 22 -8.56 -20.78 -11.03
C ARG A 22 -9.29 -20.97 -12.35
N THR A 23 -10.37 -20.23 -12.52
CA THR A 23 -11.07 -20.07 -13.79
C THR A 23 -10.80 -18.66 -14.34
N VAL A 24 -11.14 -18.45 -15.61
CA VAL A 24 -10.94 -17.17 -16.30
C VAL A 24 -11.64 -16.01 -15.56
N GLU A 25 -12.83 -16.28 -15.02
CA GLU A 25 -13.66 -15.33 -14.26
C GLU A 25 -12.95 -14.82 -13.00
N SER A 26 -11.99 -15.59 -12.45
CA SER A 26 -11.19 -15.16 -11.30
C SER A 26 -10.28 -13.97 -11.59
N TYR A 27 -10.09 -13.59 -12.86
CA TYR A 27 -9.22 -12.50 -13.30
C TYR A 27 -9.98 -11.26 -13.82
N GLU A 28 -11.28 -11.16 -13.51
CA GLU A 28 -12.11 -10.01 -13.88
C GLU A 28 -12.02 -9.63 -15.37
N PRO A 29 -12.38 -10.57 -16.28
CA PRO A 29 -12.27 -10.37 -17.73
C PRO A 29 -13.03 -9.14 -18.24
N GLN A 30 -14.03 -8.65 -17.51
CA GLN A 30 -14.75 -7.42 -17.84
C GLN A 30 -13.87 -6.17 -17.84
N TYR A 31 -12.74 -6.16 -17.11
CA TYR A 31 -11.82 -5.03 -17.04
C TYR A 31 -10.57 -5.21 -17.90
N ILE A 32 -10.08 -6.45 -18.03
CA ILE A 32 -8.81 -6.75 -18.72
C ILE A 32 -8.99 -7.41 -20.09
N GLY A 33 -10.22 -7.82 -20.44
CA GLY A 33 -10.54 -8.61 -21.63
C GLY A 33 -10.35 -10.11 -21.41
N TYR A 34 -11.20 -10.92 -22.05
CA TYR A 34 -11.20 -12.39 -21.93
C TYR A 34 -9.86 -13.02 -22.33
N ALA A 35 -9.25 -12.58 -23.43
CA ALA A 35 -7.98 -13.13 -23.89
C ALA A 35 -6.85 -12.94 -22.86
N ALA A 36 -6.77 -11.78 -22.21
CA ALA A 36 -5.77 -11.54 -21.17
C ALA A 36 -6.07 -12.32 -19.89
N ALA A 37 -7.35 -12.47 -19.54
CA ALA A 37 -7.78 -13.28 -18.41
C ALA A 37 -7.46 -14.77 -18.61
N GLU A 38 -7.68 -15.30 -19.82
CA GLU A 38 -7.33 -16.68 -20.22
C GLU A 38 -5.83 -16.94 -20.08
N GLN A 39 -4.99 -16.07 -20.65
CA GLN A 39 -3.53 -16.20 -20.55
C GLN A 39 -3.05 -16.22 -19.10
N ARG A 40 -3.60 -15.35 -18.24
CA ARG A 40 -3.26 -15.31 -16.81
C ARG A 40 -3.72 -16.56 -16.08
N CYS A 41 -4.93 -17.04 -16.37
CA CYS A 41 -5.49 -18.25 -15.80
C CYS A 41 -4.67 -19.48 -16.19
N GLU A 42 -4.33 -19.62 -17.47
CA GLU A 42 -3.51 -20.72 -17.98
C GLU A 42 -2.12 -20.71 -17.34
N PHE A 43 -1.45 -19.56 -17.32
CA PHE A 43 -0.14 -19.41 -16.68
C PHE A 43 -0.18 -19.82 -15.20
N HIS A 44 -1.14 -19.29 -14.43
CA HIS A 44 -1.32 -19.63 -13.02
C HIS A 44 -1.58 -21.12 -12.81
N ASN A 45 -2.52 -21.68 -13.57
CA ASN A 45 -2.90 -23.08 -13.43
C ASN A 45 -1.76 -24.04 -13.81
N ASN A 46 -0.94 -23.70 -14.81
CA ASN A 46 0.23 -24.49 -15.18
C ASN A 46 1.25 -24.54 -14.02
N ILE A 47 1.49 -23.41 -13.35
CA ILE A 47 2.36 -23.37 -12.17
C ILE A 47 1.79 -24.27 -11.06
N VAL A 48 0.50 -24.09 -10.71
CA VAL A 48 -0.14 -24.86 -9.63
C VAL A 48 -0.11 -26.36 -9.94
N LYS A 49 -0.41 -26.76 -11.17
CA LYS A 49 -0.36 -28.16 -11.61
C LYS A 49 1.05 -28.74 -11.46
N ASN A 50 2.09 -28.04 -11.92
CA ASN A 50 3.46 -28.53 -11.82
C ASN A 50 3.92 -28.70 -10.37
N ILE A 51 3.56 -27.75 -9.49
CA ILE A 51 3.84 -27.85 -8.05
C ILE A 51 3.12 -29.06 -7.44
N LEU A 52 1.83 -29.23 -7.74
CA LEU A 52 1.04 -30.36 -7.22
C LEU A 52 1.51 -31.71 -7.79
N ALA A 53 2.07 -31.72 -9.00
CA ALA A 53 2.70 -32.88 -9.61
C ALA A 53 4.09 -33.22 -9.01
N GLY A 54 4.60 -32.38 -8.10
CA GLY A 54 5.81 -32.66 -7.33
C GLY A 54 7.05 -31.88 -7.74
N ASP A 55 6.93 -30.83 -8.58
CA ASP A 55 8.06 -29.97 -8.94
C ASP A 55 8.56 -29.18 -7.71
N LYS A 56 9.65 -29.67 -7.11
CA LYS A 56 10.21 -29.12 -5.86
C LYS A 56 11.02 -27.84 -6.07
N GLU A 57 11.62 -27.64 -7.24
CA GLU A 57 12.35 -26.41 -7.52
C GLU A 57 11.36 -25.26 -7.76
N LEU A 58 10.28 -25.51 -8.51
CA LEU A 58 9.21 -24.53 -8.70
C LEU A 58 8.50 -24.22 -7.37
N GLU A 59 8.20 -25.24 -6.56
CA GLU A 59 7.64 -25.06 -5.21
C GLU A 59 8.52 -24.15 -4.34
N LYS A 60 9.84 -24.37 -4.35
CA LYS A 60 10.82 -23.58 -3.60
C LYS A 60 10.90 -22.15 -4.11
N GLU A 61 10.87 -21.95 -5.43
CA GLU A 61 10.87 -20.61 -6.05
C GLU A 61 9.67 -19.79 -5.57
N TRP A 62 8.46 -20.35 -5.64
CA TRP A 62 7.25 -19.64 -5.23
C TRP A 62 7.18 -19.39 -3.72
N LYS A 63 7.63 -20.32 -2.89
CA LYS A 63 7.79 -20.06 -1.44
C LYS A 63 8.73 -18.88 -1.19
N LEU A 64 9.88 -18.86 -1.87
CA LEU A 64 10.85 -17.77 -1.76
C LEU A 64 10.29 -16.44 -2.29
N PHE A 65 9.49 -16.47 -3.35
CA PHE A 65 8.80 -15.30 -3.88
C PHE A 65 7.91 -14.64 -2.82
N PHE A 66 7.01 -15.41 -2.18
CA PHE A 66 6.14 -14.87 -1.14
C PHE A 66 6.91 -14.36 0.08
N LEU A 67 7.99 -15.02 0.46
CA LEU A 67 8.91 -14.54 1.51
C LEU A 67 9.54 -13.17 1.15
N LYS A 68 9.98 -12.99 -0.09
CA LYS A 68 10.54 -11.71 -0.57
C LYS A 68 9.49 -10.60 -0.62
N GLU A 69 8.25 -10.91 -1.02
CA GLU A 69 7.18 -9.93 -1.05
C GLU A 69 6.79 -9.44 0.36
N GLU A 70 6.82 -10.30 1.39
CA GLU A 70 6.61 -9.88 2.79
C GLU A 70 7.68 -8.90 3.27
N VAL A 71 8.97 -9.17 2.99
CA VAL A 71 10.05 -8.23 3.34
C VAL A 71 9.86 -6.89 2.62
N LYS A 72 9.51 -6.94 1.33
CA LYS A 72 9.29 -5.74 0.52
C LYS A 72 8.09 -4.93 1.04
N ALA A 73 7.02 -5.59 1.48
CA ALA A 73 5.85 -4.96 2.09
C ALA A 73 6.22 -4.27 3.41
N ASP A 74 6.97 -4.94 4.28
CA ASP A 74 7.46 -4.37 5.53
C ASP A 74 8.37 -3.17 5.29
N ARG A 75 9.29 -3.27 4.33
CA ARG A 75 10.17 -2.15 3.94
C ARG A 75 9.37 -0.95 3.48
N LYS A 76 8.41 -1.14 2.56
CA LYS A 76 7.52 -0.06 2.08
C LYS A 76 6.71 0.56 3.22
N SER A 77 6.22 -0.26 4.15
CA SER A 77 5.48 0.21 5.33
C SER A 77 6.37 1.06 6.25
N ALA A 78 7.59 0.62 6.52
CA ALA A 78 8.57 1.36 7.32
C ALA A 78 8.96 2.68 6.65
N GLU A 79 9.27 2.67 5.35
CA GLU A 79 9.57 3.87 4.56
C GLU A 79 8.41 4.87 4.60
N SER A 80 7.17 4.39 4.42
CA SER A 80 5.98 5.24 4.47
C SER A 80 5.76 5.85 5.86
N LYS A 81 5.98 5.08 6.94
CA LYS A 81 5.88 5.57 8.33
C LYS A 81 6.96 6.60 8.63
N ALA A 82 8.21 6.33 8.24
CA ALA A 82 9.32 7.27 8.41
C ALA A 82 9.06 8.59 7.67
N LYS A 83 8.58 8.52 6.41
CA LYS A 83 8.20 9.70 5.65
C LYS A 83 7.07 10.49 6.29
N LEU A 84 6.03 9.81 6.78
CA LEU A 84 4.91 10.46 7.48
C LEU A 84 5.39 11.15 8.77
N GLN A 85 6.27 10.50 9.52
CA GLN A 85 6.84 11.06 10.74
C GLN A 85 7.68 12.31 10.44
N ALA A 86 8.58 12.24 9.46
CA ALA A 86 9.38 13.39 9.02
C ALA A 86 8.51 14.56 8.54
N ASN A 87 7.42 14.28 7.82
CA ASN A 87 6.46 15.32 7.40
C ASN A 87 5.79 16.00 8.59
N LYS A 88 5.38 15.24 9.62
CA LYS A 88 4.77 15.78 10.84
C LYS A 88 5.77 16.64 11.61
N GLU A 89 6.99 16.15 11.78
CA GLU A 89 8.07 16.86 12.48
C GLU A 89 8.37 18.19 11.80
N ALA A 90 8.61 18.19 10.48
CA ALA A 90 8.85 19.39 9.68
C ALA A 90 7.68 20.39 9.70
N SER A 91 6.47 19.93 10.02
CA SER A 91 5.28 20.79 10.10
C SER A 91 4.94 21.24 11.52
N THR A 92 5.75 20.89 12.53
CA THR A 92 5.43 21.16 13.94
C THR A 92 5.30 22.66 14.20
N ASP A 93 6.30 23.43 13.75
CA ASP A 93 6.38 24.88 13.94
C ASP A 93 5.40 25.63 13.02
N ILE A 94 5.26 25.15 11.79
CA ILE A 94 4.32 25.71 10.79
C ILE A 94 2.89 25.69 11.34
N LEU A 95 2.50 24.64 12.06
CA LEU A 95 1.18 24.50 12.65
C LEU A 95 0.98 25.25 13.97
N SER A 96 2.01 25.86 14.55
CA SER A 96 1.92 26.56 15.84
C SER A 96 0.79 27.59 15.90
N PRO A 97 0.58 28.47 14.89
CA PRO A 97 -0.53 29.43 14.90
C PRO A 97 -1.92 28.76 15.00
N ILE A 98 -2.14 27.70 14.20
CA ILE A 98 -3.41 26.96 14.19
C ILE A 98 -3.64 26.21 15.51
N LYS A 99 -2.57 25.67 16.10
CA LYS A 99 -2.60 25.00 17.40
C LYS A 99 -2.98 25.97 18.52
N SER A 100 -2.39 27.17 18.53
CA SER A 100 -2.71 28.22 19.51
C SER A 100 -4.18 28.62 19.47
N LEU A 101 -4.78 28.65 18.29
CA LEU A 101 -6.21 28.91 18.10
C LEU A 101 -7.11 27.69 18.38
N LYS A 102 -6.54 26.51 18.66
CA LYS A 102 -7.24 25.22 18.83
C LYS A 102 -8.07 24.81 17.60
N LYS A 103 -7.62 25.19 16.39
CA LYS A 103 -8.35 25.02 15.12
C LYS A 103 -7.83 23.88 14.23
N LEU A 104 -7.00 22.97 14.74
CA LEU A 104 -6.41 21.87 13.95
C LEU A 104 -7.44 20.98 13.23
N GLY A 105 -8.58 20.69 13.90
CA GLY A 105 -9.65 19.90 13.30
C GLY A 105 -10.34 20.61 12.13
N GLU A 106 -10.54 21.92 12.26
CA GLU A 106 -11.15 22.77 11.22
C GLU A 106 -10.18 22.96 10.04
N PHE A 107 -8.90 23.18 10.32
CA PHE A 107 -7.85 23.22 9.29
C PHE A 107 -7.81 21.92 8.48
N GLY A 108 -7.87 20.78 9.17
CA GLY A 108 -7.91 19.47 8.51
C GLY A 108 -9.12 19.27 7.60
N LYS A 109 -10.30 19.77 8.01
CA LYS A 109 -11.53 19.76 7.21
C LYS A 109 -11.40 20.71 6.01
N TRP A 110 -10.95 21.94 6.24
CA TRP A 110 -10.74 22.95 5.21
C TRP A 110 -9.78 22.45 4.11
N LEU A 111 -8.67 21.82 4.49
CA LEU A 111 -7.74 21.21 3.54
C LEU A 111 -8.40 20.13 2.67
N ASN A 112 -9.30 19.32 3.23
CA ASN A 112 -9.95 18.24 2.46
C ASN A 112 -11.12 18.72 1.57
N THR A 113 -11.36 20.02 1.49
CA THR A 113 -12.39 20.59 0.62
C THR A 113 -12.02 20.37 -0.85
N SER A 114 -13.00 19.99 -1.68
CA SER A 114 -12.79 19.85 -3.12
C SER A 114 -12.38 21.20 -3.73
N GLY A 115 -11.43 21.19 -4.66
CA GLY A 115 -10.90 22.41 -5.27
C GLY A 115 -9.91 23.20 -4.41
N ASN A 116 -9.65 22.82 -3.15
CA ASN A 116 -8.62 23.47 -2.33
C ASN A 116 -7.22 23.21 -2.95
N PRO A 117 -6.43 24.25 -3.28
CA PRO A 117 -5.10 24.08 -3.86
C PRO A 117 -4.13 23.32 -2.95
N PHE A 118 -4.35 23.36 -1.63
CA PHE A 118 -3.54 22.69 -0.60
C PHE A 118 -4.07 21.30 -0.24
N ARG A 119 -5.08 20.76 -0.93
CA ARG A 119 -5.73 19.48 -0.57
C ARG A 119 -4.76 18.31 -0.44
N LYS A 120 -3.67 18.30 -1.21
CA LYS A 120 -2.63 17.26 -1.13
C LYS A 120 -1.96 17.19 0.25
N GLU A 121 -1.90 18.31 0.98
CA GLU A 121 -1.33 18.38 2.33
C GLU A 121 -2.18 17.62 3.35
N HIS A 122 -3.50 17.52 3.12
CA HIS A 122 -4.38 16.70 3.96
C HIS A 122 -3.91 15.23 3.98
N PHE A 123 -3.44 14.70 2.86
CA PHE A 123 -3.03 13.29 2.74
C PHE A 123 -1.56 13.10 3.10
N SER A 124 -0.67 13.99 2.66
CA SER A 124 0.77 13.88 2.93
C SER A 124 1.13 14.23 4.37
N LYS A 125 0.29 15.02 5.05
CA LYS A 125 0.54 15.64 6.37
C LYS A 125 1.81 16.50 6.41
N LYS A 126 2.30 16.91 5.23
CA LYS A 126 3.37 17.89 5.08
C LYS A 126 2.72 19.23 4.79
N TYR A 127 2.69 20.10 5.79
CA TYR A 127 2.03 21.39 5.70
C TYR A 127 3.02 22.48 5.30
N THR A 128 2.51 23.53 4.67
CA THR A 128 3.31 24.70 4.27
C THR A 128 2.84 25.94 5.01
N GLN A 129 3.73 26.94 5.13
CA GLN A 129 3.34 28.22 5.71
C GLN A 129 2.19 28.87 4.92
N ALA A 130 2.19 28.70 3.59
CA ALA A 130 1.16 29.24 2.71
C ALA A 130 -0.23 28.66 3.00
N SER A 131 -0.35 27.34 3.23
CA SER A 131 -1.64 26.74 3.56
C SER A 131 -2.15 27.17 4.93
N VAL A 132 -1.25 27.35 5.89
CA VAL A 132 -1.57 27.88 7.22
C VAL A 132 -2.06 29.33 7.12
N SER A 133 -1.33 30.21 6.44
CA SER A 133 -1.74 31.61 6.26
C SER A 133 -3.07 31.71 5.53
N ALA A 134 -3.25 30.97 4.43
CA ALA A 134 -4.49 30.95 3.68
C ALA A 134 -5.69 30.46 4.51
N PHE A 135 -5.49 29.52 5.43
CA PHE A 135 -6.55 29.12 6.36
C PHE A 135 -6.84 30.22 7.38
N LEU A 136 -5.82 30.86 7.95
CA LEU A 136 -6.01 31.94 8.92
C LEU A 136 -6.75 33.14 8.32
N GLU A 137 -6.59 33.41 7.04
CA GLU A 137 -7.36 34.44 6.30
C GLU A 137 -8.84 34.10 6.14
N THR A 138 -9.23 32.83 6.34
CA THR A 138 -10.64 32.39 6.29
C THR A 138 -11.34 32.39 7.65
N LEU A 139 -10.62 32.68 8.73
CA LEU A 139 -11.14 32.76 10.10
C LEU A 139 -11.65 34.17 10.43
#